data_AF-A0A094GCE6-F1
#
_entry.id   AF-A0A094GCE6-F1
#
_cell.length_a   1.000
_cell.length_b   1.000
_cell.length_c   1.000
_cell.angle_alpha   90.00
_cell.angle_beta   90.00
_cell.angle_gamma   90.00
#
_symmetry.space_group_name_H-M   'P 1'
#
loop_
_entity.id
_entity.type
_entity.pdbx_description
1 polymer ?
#
loop_
_entity_poly.entity_id
_entity_poly.type
_entity_poly.pdbx_seq_one_letter_code
_entity_poly.pdbx_strand_id
1 'polypeptide(L)'
;MSFGFSVGDFITAIQLASKIRKEFVDAPSQFNVVSDELRTLSIVLQDADVAFSKQDLNDDQKRDLEDIDKGCQNVLNELQRILDKNTELNSESGSVGKRIKRVWKRLKWDPEDINKLRSRISTNIGFLNAFNGLLTRDNVVKLVRRQEDQDRQTVLDWITLIDYAPQLNDFLTRRQEGTGQWLLDSTEYQTWVETKKQRYCVPLLQLSAPARAEG
;
A
#
# COMPACT_ATOMS: atom_id res chain seq x y z
N MET A 1 17.98 10.19 -16.78
CA MET A 1 16.96 10.82 -15.94
C MET A 1 15.68 10.02 -16.12
N SER A 2 15.31 9.18 -15.15
CA SER A 2 14.05 8.45 -15.18
C SER A 2 12.94 9.41 -14.75
N PHE A 3 12.06 9.77 -15.68
CA PHE A 3 10.75 10.29 -15.32
C PHE A 3 10.06 9.19 -14.50
N GLY A 4 9.85 9.44 -13.21
CA GLY A 4 9.22 8.48 -12.31
C GLY A 4 7.77 8.26 -12.71
N PHE A 5 7.30 7.01 -12.58
CA PHE A 5 5.92 6.62 -12.85
C PHE A 5 4.93 7.52 -12.10
N SER A 6 3.90 7.97 -12.81
CA SER A 6 2.82 8.80 -12.32
C SER A 6 1.49 8.07 -12.46
N VAL A 7 0.52 8.40 -11.60
CA VAL A 7 -0.82 7.82 -11.68
C VAL A 7 -1.48 8.06 -13.04
N GLY A 8 -1.14 9.17 -13.72
CA GLY A 8 -1.57 9.46 -15.09
C GLY A 8 -1.09 8.45 -16.13
N ASP A 9 -0.14 7.57 -15.82
CA ASP A 9 0.34 6.54 -16.73
C ASP A 9 -0.72 5.43 -16.94
N PHE A 10 -1.60 5.20 -15.95
CA PHE A 10 -2.74 4.31 -16.09
C PHE A 10 -3.72 4.74 -17.18
N ILE A 11 -3.76 6.03 -17.53
CA ILE A 11 -4.65 6.55 -18.59
C ILE A 11 -4.40 5.79 -19.90
N THR A 12 -3.15 5.44 -20.20
CA THR A 12 -2.79 4.67 -21.40
C THR A 12 -3.40 3.27 -21.36
N ALA A 13 -3.26 2.57 -20.24
CA ALA A 13 -3.86 1.25 -20.03
C ALA A 13 -5.41 1.30 -20.08
N ILE A 14 -6.02 2.31 -19.45
CA ILE A 14 -7.49 2.53 -19.46
C ILE A 14 -7.99 2.75 -20.89
N GLN A 15 -7.32 3.61 -21.66
CA GLN A 15 -7.70 3.89 -23.04
C GLN A 15 -7.58 2.63 -23.92
N LEU A 16 -6.50 1.88 -23.76
CA LEU A 16 -6.29 0.63 -24.50
C LEU A 16 -7.34 -0.43 -24.14
N ALA A 17 -7.62 -0.62 -22.85
CA ALA A 17 -8.68 -1.53 -22.39
C ALA A 17 -10.05 -1.14 -22.94
N SER A 18 -10.38 0.16 -22.96
CA SER A 18 -11.63 0.67 -23.53
C SER A 18 -11.73 0.42 -25.04
N LYS A 19 -10.63 0.61 -25.78
CA LYS A 19 -10.56 0.31 -27.22
C LYS A 19 -10.82 -1.17 -27.47
N ILE A 20 -10.07 -2.05 -26.81
CA ILE A 20 -10.20 -3.50 -26.95
C ILE A 20 -11.63 -3.94 -26.61
N ARG A 21 -12.22 -3.41 -25.54
CA ARG A 21 -13.59 -3.74 -25.15
C ARG A 21 -14.62 -3.43 -26.24
N LYS A 22 -14.43 -2.34 -27.00
CA LYS A 22 -15.29 -2.01 -28.16
C LYS A 22 -15.17 -3.05 -29.27
N GLU A 23 -13.97 -3.59 -29.50
CA GLU A 23 -13.72 -4.64 -30.49
C GLU A 23 -14.32 -6.00 -30.07
N PHE A 24 -14.48 -6.22 -28.76
CA PHE A 24 -15.09 -7.41 -28.18
C PHE A 24 -16.63 -7.40 -28.13
N VAL A 25 -17.31 -6.29 -28.46
CA VAL A 25 -18.79 -6.20 -28.40
C VAL A 25 -19.48 -7.25 -29.28
N ASP A 26 -18.93 -7.53 -30.45
CA ASP A 26 -19.44 -8.51 -31.40
C ASP A 26 -18.72 -9.88 -31.30
N ALA A 27 -18.00 -10.12 -30.20
CA ALA A 27 -17.23 -11.35 -30.02
C ALA A 27 -18.17 -12.57 -29.86
N PRO A 28 -17.79 -13.74 -30.40
CA PRO A 28 -18.51 -14.99 -30.17
C PRO A 28 -18.60 -15.34 -28.68
N SER A 29 -19.65 -16.06 -28.28
CA SER A 29 -19.93 -16.40 -26.87
C SER A 29 -18.79 -17.13 -26.16
N GLN A 30 -17.95 -17.87 -26.90
CA GLN A 30 -16.75 -18.54 -26.36
C GLN A 30 -15.74 -17.56 -25.74
N PHE A 31 -15.81 -16.27 -26.07
CA PHE A 31 -14.94 -15.21 -25.55
C PHE A 31 -15.58 -14.40 -24.41
N ASN A 32 -16.81 -14.73 -23.99
CA ASN A 32 -17.52 -13.98 -22.94
C ASN A 32 -16.69 -13.88 -21.65
N VAL A 33 -16.03 -14.98 -21.26
CA VAL A 33 -15.20 -15.01 -20.04
C VAL A 33 -14.06 -14.00 -20.12
N VAL A 34 -13.35 -13.94 -21.25
CA VAL A 34 -12.28 -12.96 -21.47
C VAL A 34 -12.84 -11.55 -21.53
N SER A 35 -13.99 -11.35 -22.19
CA SER A 35 -14.67 -10.05 -22.26
C SER A 35 -15.08 -9.53 -20.88
N ASP A 36 -15.59 -10.41 -20.02
CA ASP A 36 -15.99 -10.07 -18.65
C ASP A 36 -14.78 -9.74 -17.77
N GLU A 37 -13.67 -10.47 -17.92
CA GLU A 37 -12.42 -10.15 -17.22
C GLU A 37 -11.79 -8.85 -17.72
N LEU A 38 -11.82 -8.56 -19.03
CA LEU A 38 -11.36 -7.28 -19.58
C LEU A 38 -12.20 -6.11 -19.09
N ARG A 39 -13.52 -6.30 -19.01
CA ARG A 39 -14.41 -5.32 -18.40
C ARG A 39 -14.02 -5.06 -16.94
N THR A 40 -13.74 -6.12 -16.19
CA THR A 40 -13.36 -6.02 -14.78
C THR A 40 -12.01 -5.29 -14.64
N LEU A 41 -11.01 -5.65 -15.45
CA LEU A 41 -9.72 -4.95 -15.48
C LEU A 41 -9.89 -3.46 -15.80
N SER A 42 -10.73 -3.12 -16.78
CA SER A 42 -11.02 -1.72 -17.11
C SER A 42 -11.64 -0.94 -15.95
N ILE A 43 -12.49 -1.58 -15.13
CA ILE A 43 -13.08 -0.95 -13.95
C ILE A 43 -12.01 -0.75 -12.88
N VAL A 44 -11.24 -1.78 -12.57
CA VAL A 44 -10.21 -1.73 -11.53
C VAL A 44 -9.09 -0.74 -11.88
N LEU A 45 -8.73 -0.59 -13.16
CA LEU A 45 -7.80 0.44 -13.63
C LEU A 45 -8.35 1.87 -13.41
N GLN A 46 -9.64 2.08 -13.63
CA GLN A 46 -10.28 3.39 -13.37
C GLN A 46 -10.36 3.68 -11.87
N ASP A 47 -10.73 2.69 -11.07
CA ASP A 47 -10.77 2.81 -9.62
C ASP A 47 -9.37 3.09 -9.06
N ALA A 48 -8.34 2.43 -9.59
CA ALA A 48 -6.94 2.67 -9.30
C ALA A 48 -6.52 4.11 -9.63
N ASP A 49 -6.82 4.59 -10.84
CA ASP A 49 -6.52 5.98 -11.25
C ASP A 49 -7.13 6.99 -10.27
N VAL A 50 -8.40 6.81 -9.87
CA VAL A 50 -9.08 7.68 -8.90
C VAL A 50 -8.46 7.57 -7.50
N ALA A 51 -8.20 6.35 -7.03
CA ALA A 51 -7.68 6.10 -5.68
C ALA A 51 -6.27 6.65 -5.50
N PHE A 52 -5.42 6.52 -6.52
CA PHE A 52 -4.01 6.87 -6.44
C PHE A 52 -3.75 8.34 -6.77
N SER A 53 -4.61 8.99 -7.56
CA SER A 53 -4.40 10.38 -8.03
C SER A 53 -4.24 11.42 -6.92
N LYS A 54 -4.74 11.12 -5.71
CA LYS A 54 -4.72 12.03 -4.57
C LYS A 54 -3.74 11.59 -3.46
N GLN A 55 -3.02 10.49 -3.65
CA GLN A 55 -2.11 9.96 -2.64
C GLN A 55 -0.67 10.41 -2.85
N ASP A 56 -0.03 10.79 -1.75
CA ASP A 56 1.42 10.94 -1.70
C ASP A 56 2.08 9.56 -1.59
N LEU A 57 2.32 8.95 -2.75
CA LEU A 57 3.03 7.68 -2.86
C LEU A 57 4.53 7.86 -2.66
N ASN A 58 5.15 6.96 -1.88
CA ASN A 58 6.61 6.91 -1.75
C ASN A 58 7.26 6.24 -2.98
N ASP A 59 8.58 6.28 -3.06
CA ASP A 59 9.31 5.79 -4.24
C ASP A 59 9.18 4.27 -4.45
N ASP A 60 9.06 3.48 -3.38
CA ASP A 60 8.81 2.03 -3.48
C ASP A 60 7.42 1.76 -4.05
N GLN A 61 6.40 2.43 -3.52
CA GLN A 61 5.01 2.32 -3.97
C GLN A 61 4.85 2.73 -5.43
N LYS A 62 5.57 3.77 -5.88
CA LYS A 62 5.58 4.17 -7.29
C LYS A 62 6.20 3.12 -8.20
N ARG A 63 7.28 2.46 -7.75
CA ARG A 63 7.91 1.36 -8.50
C ARG A 63 6.99 0.14 -8.60
N ASP A 64 6.38 -0.26 -7.49
CA ASP A 64 5.44 -1.37 -7.49
C ASP A 64 4.26 -1.09 -8.42
N LEU A 65 3.76 0.14 -8.41
CA LEU A 65 2.66 0.57 -9.27
C LEU A 65 3.05 0.59 -10.75
N GLU A 66 4.27 1.01 -11.07
CA GLU A 66 4.85 0.96 -12.41
C GLU A 66 4.92 -0.47 -12.95
N ASP A 67 5.35 -1.42 -12.10
CA ASP A 67 5.43 -2.83 -12.48
C ASP A 67 4.05 -3.45 -12.69
N ILE A 68 3.06 -3.07 -11.89
CA ILE A 68 1.66 -3.49 -12.06
C ILE A 68 1.09 -2.91 -13.36
N ASP A 69 1.30 -1.63 -13.65
CA ASP A 69 0.83 -1.01 -14.89
C ASP A 69 1.48 -1.65 -16.12
N LYS A 70 2.80 -1.89 -16.10
CA LYS A 70 3.48 -2.65 -17.16
C LYS A 70 2.87 -4.03 -17.35
N GLY A 71 2.54 -4.72 -16.26
CA GLY A 71 1.83 -6.00 -16.29
C GLY A 71 0.48 -5.90 -17.03
N CYS A 72 -0.31 -4.88 -16.71
CA CYS A 72 -1.59 -4.61 -17.36
C CYS A 72 -1.41 -4.28 -18.85
N GLN A 73 -0.52 -3.34 -19.17
CA GLN A 73 -0.22 -2.92 -20.54
C GLN A 73 0.28 -4.09 -21.39
N ASN A 74 1.14 -4.96 -20.85
CA ASN A 74 1.64 -6.13 -21.57
C ASN A 74 0.51 -7.07 -22.00
N VAL A 75 -0.45 -7.34 -21.11
CA VAL A 75 -1.61 -8.19 -21.42
C VAL A 75 -2.52 -7.52 -22.45
N LEU A 76 -2.79 -6.23 -22.28
CA LEU A 76 -3.63 -5.46 -23.21
C LEU A 76 -2.99 -5.35 -24.60
N ASN A 77 -1.69 -5.08 -24.68
CA ASN A 77 -0.94 -5.00 -25.93
C ASN A 77 -0.88 -6.34 -26.66
N GLU A 78 -0.70 -7.44 -25.92
CA GLU A 78 -0.74 -8.78 -26.51
C GLU A 78 -2.12 -9.09 -27.09
N LEU A 79 -3.18 -8.74 -26.37
CA LEU A 79 -4.54 -8.91 -26.84
C LEU A 79 -4.83 -8.06 -28.09
N GLN A 80 -4.42 -6.79 -28.08
CA GLN A 80 -4.52 -5.92 -29.25
C GLN A 80 -3.76 -6.50 -30.44
N ARG A 81 -2.53 -7.01 -30.24
CA ARG A 81 -1.73 -7.64 -31.31
C ARG A 81 -2.43 -8.86 -31.91
N ILE A 82 -3.10 -9.67 -31.08
CA ILE A 82 -3.87 -10.81 -31.57
C ILE A 82 -5.04 -10.33 -32.43
N LEU A 83 -5.75 -9.27 -32.03
CA LEU A 83 -6.83 -8.69 -32.84
C LEU A 83 -6.29 -8.11 -34.16
N ASP A 84 -5.21 -7.34 -34.10
CA ASP A 84 -4.61 -6.63 -35.23
C ASP A 84 -4.10 -7.59 -36.31
N LYS A 85 -3.36 -8.65 -35.92
CA LYS A 85 -2.84 -9.68 -36.83
C LYS A 85 -3.93 -10.33 -37.68
N ASN A 86 -5.15 -10.42 -37.15
CA ASN A 86 -6.27 -11.00 -37.87
C ASN A 86 -7.03 -9.99 -38.74
N THR A 87 -6.96 -8.69 -38.41
CA THR A 87 -7.50 -7.62 -39.26
C THR A 87 -6.66 -7.31 -40.50
N GLU A 88 -5.33 -7.36 -40.43
CA GLU A 88 -4.43 -7.04 -41.56
C GLU A 88 -4.54 -8.01 -42.73
N LEU A 89 -4.83 -9.28 -42.46
CA LEU A 89 -5.10 -10.31 -43.48
C LEU A 89 -6.37 -10.04 -44.32
N ASN A 90 -7.11 -8.94 -44.06
CA ASN A 90 -8.41 -8.64 -44.66
C ASN A 90 -8.54 -7.16 -45.09
N SER A 91 -7.63 -6.68 -45.94
CA SER A 91 -7.57 -5.30 -46.46
C SER A 91 -8.61 -4.96 -47.54
N GLU A 92 -9.85 -5.45 -47.42
CA GLU A 92 -10.94 -5.04 -48.32
C GLU A 92 -11.93 -4.06 -47.67
N SER A 93 -12.28 -3.04 -48.44
CA SER A 93 -13.22 -1.94 -48.15
C SER A 93 -14.56 -2.46 -47.62
N GLY A 94 -14.80 -2.29 -46.33
CA GLY A 94 -16.07 -2.58 -45.67
C GLY A 94 -16.13 -1.96 -44.28
N SER A 95 -17.34 -1.76 -43.75
CA SER A 95 -17.52 -1.13 -42.42
C SER A 95 -16.79 -1.91 -41.32
N VAL A 96 -16.26 -1.18 -40.32
CA VAL A 96 -15.41 -1.71 -39.24
C VAL A 96 -16.06 -2.93 -38.54
N GLY A 97 -17.35 -2.86 -38.20
CA GLY A 97 -18.06 -3.98 -37.56
C GLY A 97 -18.14 -5.25 -38.44
N LYS A 98 -18.34 -5.11 -39.76
CA LYS A 98 -18.33 -6.28 -40.68
C LYS A 98 -16.94 -6.90 -40.84
N ARG A 99 -15.88 -6.12 -40.63
CA ARG A 99 -14.48 -6.61 -40.65
C ARG A 99 -14.20 -7.41 -39.37
N ILE A 100 -14.55 -6.85 -38.21
CA ILE A 100 -14.40 -7.50 -36.89
C ILE A 100 -15.17 -8.83 -36.83
N LYS A 101 -16.42 -8.87 -37.30
CA LYS A 101 -17.22 -10.12 -37.34
C LYS A 101 -16.59 -11.22 -38.21
N ARG A 102 -15.89 -10.85 -39.30
CA ARG A 102 -15.15 -11.81 -40.15
C ARG A 102 -13.86 -12.28 -39.50
N VAL A 103 -13.17 -11.38 -38.80
CA VAL A 103 -12.01 -11.71 -37.97
C VAL A 103 -12.39 -12.79 -36.96
N TRP A 104 -13.44 -12.56 -36.17
CA TRP A 104 -13.93 -13.55 -35.19
C TRP A 104 -14.28 -14.91 -35.79
N LYS A 105 -14.81 -14.96 -37.01
CA LYS A 105 -15.14 -16.23 -37.69
C LYS A 105 -13.91 -17.05 -38.08
N ARG A 106 -12.78 -16.40 -38.35
CA ARG A 106 -11.53 -17.04 -38.81
C ARG A 106 -10.52 -17.25 -37.69
N LEU A 107 -10.68 -16.50 -36.61
CA LEU A 107 -9.88 -16.54 -35.42
C LEU A 107 -10.08 -17.88 -34.69
N LYS A 108 -9.12 -18.80 -34.86
CA LYS A 108 -9.06 -20.05 -34.09
C LYS A 108 -8.17 -19.82 -32.88
N TRP A 109 -8.76 -19.71 -31.69
CA TRP A 109 -8.00 -19.72 -30.44
C TRP A 109 -8.03 -21.11 -29.86
N ASP A 110 -6.87 -21.55 -29.36
CA ASP A 110 -6.79 -22.71 -28.49
C ASP A 110 -7.42 -22.34 -27.13
N PRO A 111 -8.29 -23.19 -26.55
CA PRO A 111 -8.73 -23.04 -25.16
C PRO A 111 -7.59 -22.73 -24.17
N GLU A 112 -6.39 -23.27 -24.39
CA GLU A 112 -5.24 -23.00 -23.53
C GLU A 112 -4.76 -21.55 -23.62
N ASP A 113 -4.73 -20.97 -24.82
CA ASP A 113 -4.37 -19.57 -25.02
C ASP A 113 -5.40 -18.62 -24.37
N ILE A 114 -6.69 -18.97 -24.48
CA ILE A 114 -7.78 -18.24 -23.81
C ILE A 114 -7.58 -18.27 -22.29
N ASN A 115 -7.32 -19.45 -21.72
CA ASN A 115 -7.12 -19.61 -20.28
C ASN A 115 -5.85 -18.90 -19.79
N LYS A 116 -4.77 -18.93 -20.56
CA LYS A 116 -3.53 -18.23 -20.24
C LYS A 116 -3.73 -16.72 -20.23
N LEU A 117 -4.43 -16.18 -21.23
CA LEU A 117 -4.75 -14.75 -21.29
C LEU A 117 -5.64 -14.34 -20.11
N ARG A 118 -6.69 -15.11 -19.86
CA ARG A 118 -7.59 -14.95 -18.71
C ARG A 118 -6.81 -14.93 -17.38
N SER A 119 -6.00 -15.95 -17.12
CA SER A 119 -5.19 -16.05 -15.90
C SER A 119 -4.31 -14.81 -15.68
N ARG A 120 -3.72 -14.27 -16.75
CA ARG A 120 -2.91 -13.04 -16.66
C ARG A 120 -3.74 -11.80 -16.41
N ILE A 121 -4.93 -11.66 -17.00
CA ILE A 121 -5.84 -10.56 -16.69
C ILE A 121 -6.25 -10.62 -15.21
N SER A 122 -6.70 -11.78 -14.76
CA SER A 122 -7.06 -12.03 -13.35
C SER A 122 -5.91 -11.73 -12.38
N THR A 123 -4.68 -12.10 -12.74
CA THR A 123 -3.50 -11.83 -11.89
C THR A 123 -3.26 -10.33 -11.73
N ASN A 124 -3.32 -9.56 -12.82
CA ASN A 124 -3.14 -8.11 -12.78
C ASN A 124 -4.25 -7.41 -11.99
N ILE A 125 -5.51 -7.86 -12.14
CA ILE A 125 -6.63 -7.40 -11.29
C ILE A 125 -6.31 -7.65 -9.81
N GLY A 126 -5.81 -8.85 -9.50
CA GLY A 126 -5.41 -9.22 -8.14
C GLY A 126 -4.32 -8.30 -7.56
N PHE A 127 -3.31 -7.96 -8.36
CA PHE A 127 -2.25 -7.04 -7.93
C PHE A 127 -2.76 -5.63 -7.67
N LEU A 128 -3.59 -5.06 -8.56
CA LEU A 128 -4.19 -3.74 -8.36
C LEU A 128 -5.03 -3.70 -7.07
N ASN A 129 -5.86 -4.71 -6.85
CA ASN A 129 -6.70 -4.79 -5.65
C ASN A 129 -5.87 -4.96 -4.38
N ALA A 130 -4.84 -5.81 -4.39
CA ALA A 130 -3.95 -6.01 -3.26
C ALA A 130 -3.18 -4.74 -2.91
N PHE A 131 -2.65 -4.04 -3.91
CA PHE A 131 -1.95 -2.78 -3.73
C PHE A 131 -2.86 -1.70 -3.14
N ASN A 132 -4.08 -1.54 -3.68
CA ASN A 132 -5.06 -0.62 -3.11
C ASN A 132 -5.44 -0.98 -1.66
N GLY A 133 -5.53 -2.29 -1.34
CA GLY A 133 -5.76 -2.77 0.01
C GLY A 133 -4.63 -2.40 0.98
N LEU A 134 -3.36 -2.53 0.55
CA LEU A 134 -2.20 -2.12 1.34
C LEU A 134 -2.18 -0.61 1.61
N LEU A 135 -2.44 0.20 0.58
CA LEU A 135 -2.52 1.65 0.73
C LEU A 135 -3.63 2.08 1.69
N THR A 136 -4.81 1.48 1.56
CA THR A 136 -5.95 1.76 2.45
C THR A 136 -5.58 1.40 3.89
N ARG A 137 -4.97 0.23 4.10
CA ARG A 137 -4.50 -0.20 5.42
C ARG A 137 -3.50 0.78 6.01
N ASP A 138 -2.49 1.21 5.26
CA ASP A 138 -1.47 2.14 5.76
C ASP A 138 -2.06 3.49 6.16
N ASN A 139 -3.02 4.00 5.38
CA ASN A 139 -3.73 5.23 5.72
C ASN A 139 -4.57 5.08 6.98
N VAL A 140 -5.28 3.96 7.13
CA VAL A 140 -6.05 3.66 8.35
C VAL A 140 -5.12 3.56 9.57
N VAL A 141 -3.97 2.89 9.44
CA VAL A 141 -2.98 2.80 10.53
C VAL A 141 -2.46 4.18 10.92
N LYS A 142 -2.15 5.05 9.96
CA LYS A 142 -1.74 6.44 10.23
C LYS A 142 -2.84 7.23 10.94
N LEU A 143 -4.10 7.04 10.54
CA LEU A 143 -5.24 7.72 11.16
C LEU A 143 -5.45 7.25 12.60
N VAL A 144 -5.44 5.93 12.85
CA VAL A 144 -5.57 5.35 14.18
C VAL A 144 -4.47 5.84 15.10
N ARG A 145 -3.21 5.82 14.66
CA ARG A 145 -2.09 6.35 15.47
C ARG A 145 -2.28 7.81 15.85
N ARG A 146 -2.70 8.66 14.90
CA ARG A 146 -2.98 10.07 15.20
C ARG A 146 -4.08 10.23 16.25
N GLN A 147 -5.13 9.40 16.18
CA GLN A 147 -6.19 9.41 17.18
C GLN A 147 -5.65 8.96 18.55
N GLU A 148 -4.91 7.85 18.60
CA GLU A 148 -4.29 7.36 19.83
C GLU A 148 -3.34 8.40 20.47
N ASP A 149 -2.55 9.10 19.65
CA ASP A 149 -1.66 10.17 20.11
C ASP A 149 -2.45 11.36 20.67
N GLN A 150 -3.57 11.73 20.04
CA GLN A 150 -4.47 12.80 20.53
C GLN A 150 -5.15 12.42 21.84
N ASP A 151 -5.63 11.17 21.94
CA ASP A 151 -6.26 10.66 23.17
C ASP A 151 -5.25 10.62 24.31
N ARG A 152 -4.02 10.16 24.01
CA ARG A 152 -2.90 10.17 24.96
C ARG A 152 -2.56 11.59 25.41
N GLN A 153 -2.52 12.56 24.49
CA GLN A 153 -2.28 13.96 24.85
C GLN A 153 -3.38 14.51 25.75
N THR A 154 -4.64 14.20 25.44
CA THR A 154 -5.80 14.61 26.26
C THR A 154 -5.71 14.07 27.69
N VAL A 155 -5.30 12.81 27.84
CA VAL A 155 -5.07 12.20 29.16
C VAL A 155 -3.90 12.86 29.88
N LEU A 156 -2.80 13.17 29.19
CA LEU A 156 -1.67 13.88 29.78
C LEU A 156 -2.08 15.26 30.30
N ASP A 157 -2.81 16.03 29.49
CA ASP A 157 -3.30 17.36 29.84
C ASP A 157 -4.27 17.32 31.04
N TRP A 158 -5.05 16.24 31.19
CA TRP A 158 -5.91 16.02 32.36
C TRP A 158 -5.10 15.76 33.65
N ILE A 159 -4.03 14.96 33.57
CA ILE A 159 -3.19 14.64 34.73
C ILE A 159 -2.37 15.85 35.15
N THR A 160 -1.80 16.57 34.19
CA THR A 160 -0.98 17.74 34.45
C THR A 160 -1.02 18.72 33.27
N LEU A 161 -1.20 20.00 33.60
CA LEU A 161 -1.11 21.09 32.62
C LEU A 161 0.35 21.45 32.26
N ILE A 162 1.33 20.85 32.93
CA ILE A 162 2.75 21.17 32.75
C ILE A 162 3.37 20.10 31.84
N ASP A 163 3.88 20.51 30.68
CA ASP A 163 4.69 19.64 29.83
C ASP A 163 6.11 19.50 30.42
N TYR A 164 6.36 18.35 31.06
CA TYR A 164 7.67 18.01 31.63
C TYR A 164 8.65 17.43 30.59
N ALA A 165 8.21 17.14 29.36
CA ALA A 165 9.05 16.49 28.37
C ALA A 165 10.34 17.28 28.05
N PRO A 166 10.33 18.62 27.90
CA PRO A 166 11.54 19.40 27.65
C PRO A 166 12.55 19.33 28.80
N GLN A 167 12.06 19.43 30.04
CA GLN A 167 12.90 19.37 31.25
C GLN A 167 13.52 17.98 31.42
N LEU A 168 12.71 16.93 31.25
CA LEU A 168 13.18 15.55 31.31
C LEU A 168 14.23 15.27 30.24
N ASN A 169 14.03 15.76 29.01
CA ASN A 169 14.98 15.60 27.93
C ASN A 169 16.29 16.37 28.18
N ASP A 170 16.24 17.58 28.73
CA ASP A 170 17.44 18.32 29.17
C ASP A 170 18.22 17.52 30.22
N PHE A 171 17.54 16.99 31.24
CA PHE A 171 18.20 16.17 32.26
C PHE A 171 18.81 14.88 31.69
N LEU A 172 18.13 14.22 30.75
CA LEU A 172 18.64 13.01 30.11
C LEU A 172 19.85 13.27 29.21
N THR A 173 19.81 14.33 28.40
CA THR A 173 20.92 14.70 27.49
C THR A 173 22.17 15.16 28.25
N ARG A 174 22.00 15.71 29.46
CA ARG A 174 23.09 16.15 30.33
C ARG A 174 23.63 15.04 31.26
N ARG A 175 23.04 13.85 31.21
CA ARG A 175 23.45 12.72 32.06
C ARG A 175 24.87 12.26 31.69
N GLN A 176 25.76 12.26 32.67
CA GLN A 176 27.10 11.71 32.50
C GLN A 176 27.08 10.19 32.68
N GLU A 177 28.01 9.51 32.00
CA GLU A 177 28.22 8.07 32.18
C GLU A 177 28.49 7.73 33.66
N GLY A 178 27.89 6.64 34.15
CA GLY A 178 27.92 6.29 35.58
C GLY A 178 26.90 7.01 36.48
N THR A 179 26.17 8.02 35.97
CA THR A 179 25.08 8.65 36.75
C THR A 179 23.99 7.63 37.06
N GLY A 180 23.65 7.47 38.34
CA GLY A 180 22.67 6.48 38.83
C GLY A 180 23.28 5.12 39.18
N GLN A 181 24.56 4.90 38.90
CA GLN A 181 25.25 3.66 39.27
C GLN A 181 25.29 3.47 40.80
N TRP A 182 25.45 4.55 41.57
CA TRP A 182 25.40 4.52 43.03
C TRP A 182 24.10 3.94 43.60
N LEU A 183 22.97 4.15 42.91
CA LEU A 183 21.68 3.60 43.32
C LEU A 183 21.60 2.12 42.95
N LEU A 184 22.04 1.77 41.75
CA LEU A 184 22.04 0.38 41.26
C LEU A 184 23.00 -0.50 42.07
N ASP A 185 24.14 0.03 42.50
CA ASP A 185 25.13 -0.68 43.31
C ASP A 185 24.81 -0.64 44.81
N SER A 186 23.78 0.12 45.22
CA SER A 186 23.39 0.18 46.63
C SER A 186 22.94 -1.19 47.12
N THR A 187 23.34 -1.52 48.35
CA THR A 187 22.97 -2.78 49.01
C THR A 187 21.45 -2.94 49.10
N GLU A 188 20.73 -1.83 49.26
CA GLU A 188 19.29 -1.72 49.34
C GLU A 188 18.63 -2.11 48.02
N TYR A 189 19.14 -1.61 46.89
CA TYR A 189 18.63 -1.96 45.57
C TYR A 189 18.93 -3.41 45.20
N GLN A 190 20.16 -3.89 45.46
CA GLN A 190 20.54 -5.27 45.18
C GLN A 190 19.72 -6.26 46.02
N THR A 191 19.52 -5.97 47.30
CA THR A 191 18.65 -6.77 48.18
C THR A 191 17.20 -6.78 47.69
N TRP A 192 16.67 -5.64 47.22
CA TRP A 192 15.33 -5.57 46.64
C TRP A 192 15.19 -6.41 45.36
N VAL A 193 16.20 -6.40 44.47
CA VAL A 193 16.22 -7.22 43.25
C VAL A 193 16.24 -8.71 43.57
N GLU A 194 17.06 -9.14 44.54
CA GLU A 194 17.21 -10.53 44.95
C GLU A 194 15.98 -11.07 45.69
N THR A 195 15.30 -10.21 46.46
CA THR A 195 14.10 -10.56 47.23
C THR A 195 12.87 -10.58 46.31
N LYS A 196 12.78 -11.59 45.42
CA LYS A 196 11.67 -11.91 44.50
C LYS A 196 10.49 -10.91 44.54
N LYS A 197 10.63 -9.79 43.82
CA LYS A 197 9.54 -8.88 43.41
C LYS A 197 8.48 -8.66 44.50
N GLN A 198 8.86 -8.36 45.74
CA GLN A 198 7.88 -7.81 46.68
C GLN A 198 7.43 -6.46 46.11
N ARG A 199 6.14 -6.41 45.74
CA ARG A 199 5.48 -5.22 45.22
C ARG A 199 5.70 -4.09 46.23
N TYR A 200 6.11 -2.94 45.69
CA TYR A 200 6.09 -1.58 46.23
C TYR A 200 7.47 -0.93 46.40
N CYS A 201 7.76 -0.04 45.44
CA CYS A 201 8.84 0.93 45.45
C CYS A 201 8.47 2.06 46.42
N VAL A 202 8.58 1.81 47.73
CA VAL A 202 8.37 2.82 48.79
C VAL A 202 9.64 3.12 49.62
N PRO A 203 10.70 2.27 49.70
CA PRO A 203 11.85 2.61 50.56
C PRO A 203 12.66 3.85 50.12
N LEU A 204 12.63 4.22 48.84
CA LEU A 204 13.48 5.30 48.32
C LEU A 204 13.06 6.73 48.75
N LEU A 205 11.86 6.89 49.32
CA LEU A 205 11.39 8.18 49.85
C LEU A 205 11.93 8.50 51.25
N GLN A 206 12.58 7.57 51.95
CA GLN A 206 13.14 7.83 53.29
C GLN A 206 14.59 8.35 53.29
N LEU A 207 15.27 8.37 52.14
CA LEU A 207 16.67 8.80 52.03
C LEU A 207 16.85 10.32 51.79
N SER A 208 15.78 11.11 51.73
CA SER A 208 15.83 12.55 51.45
C SER A 208 15.64 13.47 52.67
N ALA A 209 15.84 12.98 53.90
CA ALA A 209 15.90 13.85 55.07
C ALA A 209 17.37 14.22 55.39
N PRO A 210 17.82 15.47 55.17
CA PRO A 210 19.16 15.87 55.57
C PRO A 210 19.23 15.99 57.09
N ALA A 211 20.18 15.28 57.71
CA ALA A 211 20.61 15.55 59.08
C ALA A 211 21.21 16.96 59.10
N ARG A 212 20.44 17.92 59.63
CA ARG A 212 20.90 19.27 59.97
C ARG A 212 21.93 19.13 61.08
N ALA A 213 23.20 19.38 60.76
CA ALA A 213 24.25 19.54 61.75
C ALA A 213 24.01 20.85 62.51
N GLU A 214 23.71 20.74 63.80
CA GLU A 214 23.87 21.82 64.77
C GLU A 214 24.92 21.38 65.80
N GLY A 215 25.91 22.25 66.03
CA GLY A 215 26.79 22.24 67.22
C GLY A 215 28.04 21.40 67.14
#